data_AF-A0A0F8ZMX1-F1
#
_entry.id   AF-A0A0F8ZMX1-F1
#
_cell.length_a   1.000
_cell.length_b   1.000
_cell.length_c   1.000
_cell.angle_alpha   90.00
_cell.angle_beta   90.00
_cell.angle_gamma   90.00
#
_symmetry.space_group_name_H-M   'P 1'
#
loop_
_entity.id
_entity.type
_entity.pdbx_description
1 polymer ?
#
loop_
_entity_poly.entity_id
_entity_poly.type
_entity_poly.pdbx_seq_one_letter_code
_entity_poly.pdbx_strand_id
1 'polypeptide(L)'
;MEYRPRPEQAQLLKAAWDHAKSVDYQVSARWLFYRLLQDGWLSKKADYKRLIHLLSRARKSFYKDWRPDTLADDTRVVDDAGQGYHDLDEWMEAVADDQVFSYVDRWQEQDYYVLVCFEAKAMAPQFDFYLPSWVPRVAFGGDVSIPAKWKIAQLLARASSRYEIPTRLIYFGDLDDKGLLIPESARADIEAWLPNGVNFEYERAGLNPGDQDTYDLAENPERPGTYQWEALDDGTAGRLIHGAVESYLNIEAGERCKEEDVRRMIAFRRWWTDHRPTAEDLGL
;
A
#
# COMPACT_ATOMS: atom_id res chain seq x y z
N MET A 1 -2.15 15.01 -21.14
CA MET A 1 -1.38 16.17 -21.66
C MET A 1 0.07 16.00 -21.22
N GLU A 2 1.02 16.08 -22.14
CA GLU A 2 2.45 15.99 -21.85
C GLU A 2 2.88 17.15 -20.93
N TYR A 3 3.51 16.85 -19.78
CA TYR A 3 3.96 17.88 -18.84
C TYR A 3 5.16 18.64 -19.41
N ARG A 4 5.00 19.96 -19.57
CA ARG A 4 6.03 20.87 -20.11
C ARG A 4 6.40 21.92 -19.05
N PRO A 5 7.37 21.62 -18.15
CA PRO A 5 7.84 22.60 -17.18
C PRO A 5 8.48 23.81 -17.85
N ARG A 6 8.47 24.96 -17.17
CA ARG A 6 9.21 26.15 -17.62
C ARG A 6 10.71 25.83 -17.71
N PRO A 7 11.51 26.54 -18.54
CA PRO A 7 12.94 26.25 -18.71
C PRO A 7 13.72 26.15 -17.39
N GLU A 8 13.51 27.10 -16.47
CA GLU A 8 14.14 27.08 -15.13
C GLU A 8 13.73 25.86 -14.29
N GLN A 9 12.45 25.48 -14.37
CA GLN A 9 11.92 24.30 -13.68
C GLN A 9 12.49 23.01 -14.26
N ALA A 10 12.66 22.96 -15.59
CA ALA A 10 13.28 21.83 -16.27
C ALA A 10 14.76 21.67 -15.88
N GLN A 11 15.49 22.77 -15.73
CA GLN A 11 16.87 22.77 -15.24
C GLN A 11 16.95 22.29 -13.78
N LEU A 12 16.08 22.79 -12.90
CA LEU A 12 16.01 22.35 -11.51
C LEU A 12 15.67 20.85 -11.41
N LEU A 13 14.71 20.36 -12.21
CA LEU A 13 14.37 18.94 -12.30
C LEU A 13 15.54 18.10 -12.82
N LYS A 14 16.31 18.61 -13.78
CA LYS A 14 17.51 17.93 -14.27
C LYS A 14 18.56 17.82 -13.15
N ALA A 15 18.85 18.92 -12.44
CA ALA A 15 19.80 18.90 -11.33
C ALA A 15 19.37 17.92 -10.21
N ALA A 16 18.07 17.92 -9.88
CA ALA A 16 17.50 16.97 -8.93
C ALA A 16 17.66 15.51 -9.38
N TRP A 17 17.46 15.24 -10.68
CA TRP A 17 17.62 13.92 -11.26
C TRP A 17 19.07 13.47 -11.28
N ASP A 18 20.00 14.35 -11.65
CA ASP A 18 21.44 14.08 -11.64
C ASP A 18 21.90 13.66 -10.24
N HIS A 19 21.40 14.30 -9.17
CA HIS A 19 21.66 13.88 -7.78
C HIS A 19 21.01 12.55 -7.41
N ALA A 20 19.77 12.32 -7.82
CA ALA A 20 19.09 11.04 -7.55
C ALA A 20 19.80 9.87 -8.23
N LYS A 21 20.46 10.11 -9.36
CA LYS A 21 21.25 9.12 -10.12
C LYS A 21 22.72 9.06 -9.74
N SER A 22 23.23 10.00 -8.93
CA SER A 22 24.62 10.01 -8.50
C SER A 22 24.91 9.06 -7.33
N VAL A 23 23.90 8.38 -6.81
CA VAL A 23 24.02 7.43 -5.70
C VAL A 23 23.32 6.12 -6.07
N ASP A 24 23.80 5.02 -5.50
CA ASP A 24 23.30 3.66 -5.80
C ASP A 24 22.03 3.29 -5.00
N TYR A 25 21.52 4.21 -4.18
CA TYR A 25 20.34 4.00 -3.33
C TYR A 25 19.25 5.03 -3.60
N GLN A 26 18.02 4.67 -3.24
CA GLN A 26 16.88 5.58 -3.41
C GLN A 26 16.95 6.71 -2.37
N VAL A 27 16.74 7.96 -2.82
CA VAL A 27 16.79 9.14 -1.95
C VAL A 27 15.41 9.73 -1.72
N SER A 28 15.21 10.38 -0.57
CA SER A 28 13.96 11.09 -0.29
C SER A 28 13.94 12.50 -0.88
N ALA A 29 12.75 13.06 -1.04
CA ALA A 29 12.60 14.44 -1.54
C ALA A 29 13.26 15.47 -0.60
N ARG A 30 13.34 15.16 0.70
CA ARG A 30 14.04 15.97 1.70
C ARG A 30 15.55 15.94 1.49
N TRP A 31 16.12 14.77 1.20
CA TRP A 31 17.54 14.65 0.87
C TRP A 31 17.88 15.49 -0.36
N LEU A 32 17.09 15.38 -1.43
CA LEU A 32 17.27 16.17 -2.65
C LEU A 32 17.18 17.68 -2.38
N PHE A 33 16.23 18.11 -1.55
CA PHE A 33 16.11 19.51 -1.18
C PHE A 33 17.40 20.07 -0.58
N TYR A 34 18.03 19.34 0.35
CA TYR A 34 19.26 19.81 0.99
C TYR A 34 20.46 19.79 0.03
N ARG A 35 20.55 18.81 -0.87
CA ARG A 35 21.59 18.79 -1.92
C ARG A 35 21.45 19.99 -2.86
N LEU A 36 20.24 20.25 -3.35
CA LEU A 36 19.95 21.39 -4.23
C LEU A 36 20.16 22.75 -3.52
N LEU A 37 19.91 22.80 -2.21
CA LEU A 37 20.20 23.99 -1.38
C LEU A 37 21.72 24.22 -1.25
N GLN A 38 22.51 23.16 -1.06
CA GLN A 38 23.98 23.24 -1.00
C GLN A 38 24.59 23.68 -2.32
N ASP A 39 24.05 23.20 -3.43
CA ASP A 39 24.51 23.50 -4.79
C ASP A 39 24.02 24.88 -5.30
N GLY A 40 23.28 25.64 -4.48
CA GLY A 40 22.81 26.99 -4.81
C GLY A 40 21.61 27.04 -5.76
N TRP A 41 21.01 25.91 -6.10
CA TRP A 41 19.77 25.85 -6.90
C TRP A 41 18.55 26.37 -6.13
N LEU A 42 18.57 26.20 -4.80
CA LEU A 42 17.56 26.69 -3.88
C LEU A 42 18.22 27.62 -2.87
N SER A 43 17.44 28.54 -2.28
CA SER A 43 17.99 29.59 -1.42
C SER A 43 17.52 29.50 0.02
N LYS A 44 16.32 28.95 0.25
CA LYS A 44 15.67 28.97 1.57
C LYS A 44 14.76 27.77 1.78
N LYS A 45 14.48 27.49 3.05
CA LYS A 45 13.52 26.44 3.47
C LYS A 45 12.14 26.58 2.84
N ALA A 46 11.69 27.82 2.58
CA ALA A 46 10.40 28.06 1.93
C ALA A 46 10.33 27.49 0.49
N ASP A 47 11.48 27.32 -0.18
CA ASP A 47 11.53 26.75 -1.53
C ASP A 47 11.22 25.25 -1.54
N TYR A 48 11.25 24.58 -0.38
CA TYR A 48 10.92 23.16 -0.25
C TYR A 48 9.52 22.85 -0.79
N LYS A 49 8.50 23.66 -0.41
CA LYS A 49 7.13 23.46 -0.89
C LYS A 49 7.07 23.53 -2.42
N ARG A 50 7.78 24.49 -3.02
CA ARG A 50 7.87 24.64 -4.48
C ARG A 50 8.53 23.42 -5.13
N LEU A 51 9.63 22.93 -4.56
CA LEU A 51 10.31 21.72 -5.04
C LEU A 51 9.38 20.50 -4.99
N ILE A 52 8.67 20.28 -3.88
CA ILE A 52 7.73 19.15 -3.75
C ILE A 52 6.63 19.18 -4.81
N HIS A 53 6.04 20.35 -5.09
CA HIS A 53 5.03 20.46 -6.15
C HIS A 53 5.62 20.15 -7.54
N LEU A 54 6.85 20.60 -7.78
CA LEU A 54 7.55 20.37 -9.04
C LEU A 54 7.88 18.88 -9.24
N LEU A 55 8.46 18.24 -8.23
CA LEU A 55 8.77 16.80 -8.22
C LEU A 55 7.50 15.96 -8.35
N SER A 56 6.43 16.32 -7.64
CA SER A 56 5.14 15.63 -7.71
C SER A 56 4.59 15.63 -9.14
N ARG A 57 4.56 16.80 -9.79
CA ARG A 57 4.12 16.92 -11.19
C ARG A 57 4.98 16.09 -12.13
N ALA A 58 6.30 16.18 -12.01
CA ALA A 58 7.22 15.43 -12.86
C ALA A 58 7.02 13.91 -12.74
N ARG A 59 6.90 13.40 -11.51
CA ARG A 59 6.69 11.96 -11.22
C ARG A 59 5.34 11.46 -11.70
N LYS A 60 4.27 12.24 -11.48
CA LYS A 60 2.92 11.88 -11.92
C LYS A 60 2.79 11.81 -13.45
N SER A 61 3.58 12.61 -14.16
CA SER A 61 3.54 12.74 -15.61
C SER A 61 4.62 11.96 -16.35
N PHE A 62 5.42 11.13 -15.67
CA PHE A 62 6.56 10.42 -16.27
C PHE A 62 7.55 11.34 -17.02
N TYR A 63 7.75 12.58 -16.55
CA TYR A 63 8.59 13.55 -17.24
C TYR A 63 10.05 13.09 -17.23
N LYS A 64 10.68 12.86 -18.39
CA LYS A 64 12.10 12.46 -18.51
C LYS A 64 12.51 11.39 -17.50
N ASP A 65 11.76 10.29 -17.47
CA ASP A 65 11.97 9.13 -16.60
C ASP A 65 11.72 9.34 -15.11
N TRP A 66 11.25 10.51 -14.68
CA TRP A 66 10.71 10.69 -13.32
C TRP A 66 9.50 9.79 -13.14
N ARG A 67 9.65 8.71 -12.38
CA ARG A 67 8.60 7.75 -12.08
C ARG A 67 7.99 7.99 -10.71
N PRO A 68 6.77 7.50 -10.46
CA PRO A 68 6.17 7.55 -9.14
C PRO A 68 7.01 6.92 -8.02
N ASP A 69 7.92 6.00 -8.33
CA ASP A 69 8.84 5.33 -7.40
C ASP A 69 10.27 5.89 -7.44
N THR A 70 10.54 7.02 -8.10
CA THR A 70 11.91 7.58 -8.14
C THR A 70 12.44 7.99 -6.78
N LEU A 71 11.59 8.43 -5.85
CA LEU A 71 11.98 8.92 -4.53
C LEU A 71 11.36 8.09 -3.42
N ALA A 72 12.14 7.85 -2.37
CA ALA A 72 11.71 7.14 -1.18
C ALA A 72 10.78 8.01 -0.33
N ASP A 73 9.81 7.36 0.31
CA ASP A 73 9.06 7.93 1.42
C ASP A 73 9.68 7.41 2.71
N ASP A 74 10.28 8.30 3.50
CA ASP A 74 10.92 7.94 4.76
C ASP A 74 9.83 7.57 5.79
N THR A 75 9.49 6.27 5.90
CA THR A 75 8.81 5.74 7.08
C THR A 75 9.86 5.26 8.08
N ARG A 76 9.62 5.53 9.37
CA ARG A 76 10.49 5.06 10.44
C ARG A 76 10.25 3.56 10.64
N VAL A 77 10.92 2.75 9.84
CA VAL A 77 11.03 1.30 10.08
C VAL A 77 12.34 1.10 10.82
N VAL A 78 12.30 0.41 11.95
CA VAL A 78 13.53 -0.07 12.58
C VAL A 78 14.02 -1.21 11.69
N ASP A 79 15.21 -1.03 11.12
CA ASP A 79 15.86 -2.08 10.35
C ASP A 79 16.50 -3.05 11.36
N ASP A 80 16.07 -4.30 11.34
CA ASP A 80 16.68 -5.39 12.12
C ASP A 80 17.96 -5.91 11.45
N ALA A 81 18.62 -5.07 10.63
CA ALA A 81 19.88 -5.38 9.96
C ALA A 81 20.92 -5.94 10.94
N GLY A 82 21.44 -7.12 10.60
CA GLY A 82 22.39 -7.86 11.41
C GLY A 82 21.77 -9.00 12.22
N GLN A 83 20.43 -9.13 12.25
CA GLN A 83 19.77 -10.36 12.67
C GLN A 83 19.82 -11.37 11.52
N GLY A 84 20.65 -12.40 11.67
CA GLY A 84 20.76 -13.54 10.77
C GLY A 84 21.06 -14.79 11.58
N TYR A 85 21.11 -15.94 10.90
CA TYR A 85 21.44 -17.21 11.53
C TYR A 85 22.93 -17.28 11.86
N HIS A 86 23.25 -17.85 13.02
CA HIS A 86 24.60 -18.06 13.50
C HIS A 86 25.38 -19.02 12.61
N ASP A 87 24.71 -20.06 12.11
CA ASP A 87 25.29 -21.07 11.21
C ASP A 87 24.23 -21.68 10.28
N LEU A 88 24.69 -22.61 9.45
CA LEU A 88 23.89 -23.28 8.45
C LEU A 88 22.84 -24.21 9.07
N ASP A 89 23.13 -24.79 10.23
CA ASP A 89 22.20 -25.70 10.91
C ASP A 89 21.03 -24.90 11.49
N GLU A 90 21.27 -23.75 12.12
CA GLU A 90 20.20 -22.86 12.59
C GLU A 90 19.34 -22.34 11.43
N TRP A 91 19.95 -22.03 10.28
CA TRP A 91 19.19 -21.67 9.07
C TRP A 91 18.33 -22.85 8.56
N MET A 92 18.90 -24.05 8.50
CA MET A 92 18.18 -25.25 8.07
C MET A 92 17.02 -25.60 9.01
N GLU A 93 17.20 -25.43 10.32
CA GLU A 93 16.14 -25.57 11.31
C GLU A 93 15.04 -24.52 11.10
N ALA A 94 15.40 -23.26 10.87
CA ALA A 94 14.43 -22.20 10.60
C ALA A 94 13.63 -22.41 9.30
N VAL A 95 14.27 -22.96 8.26
CA VAL A 95 13.61 -23.41 7.01
C VAL A 95 12.58 -24.49 7.30
N ALA A 96 12.93 -25.46 8.14
CA ALA A 96 12.03 -26.55 8.53
C ALA A 96 10.82 -26.05 9.33
N ASP A 97 11.06 -25.12 10.26
CA ASP A 97 10.07 -24.69 11.23
C ASP A 97 9.15 -23.65 10.64
N ASP A 98 9.63 -22.51 10.14
CA ASP A 98 8.76 -21.36 9.85
C ASP A 98 9.15 -20.51 8.63
N GLN A 99 10.20 -20.84 7.86
CA GLN A 99 10.58 -20.03 6.69
C GLN A 99 10.12 -20.56 5.33
N VAL A 100 9.62 -21.79 5.26
CA VAL A 100 8.92 -22.28 4.05
C VAL A 100 7.44 -22.03 4.24
N PHE A 101 6.84 -21.25 3.34
CA PHE A 101 5.40 -21.04 3.33
C PHE A 101 4.81 -21.59 2.04
N SER A 102 3.84 -22.49 2.16
CA SER A 102 2.87 -22.70 1.09
C SER A 102 1.78 -21.65 1.24
N TYR A 103 1.62 -20.80 0.22
CA TYR A 103 0.43 -20.00 0.07
C TYR A 103 -0.28 -20.45 -1.21
N VAL A 104 -1.38 -21.17 -1.03
CA VAL A 104 -2.38 -21.37 -2.07
C VAL A 104 -2.94 -20.00 -2.40
N ASP A 105 -2.99 -19.74 -3.70
CA ASP A 105 -3.43 -18.47 -4.25
C ASP A 105 -4.94 -18.31 -4.05
N ARG A 106 -5.30 -17.64 -2.96
CA ARG A 106 -6.69 -17.46 -2.51
C ARG A 106 -7.58 -16.71 -3.48
N TRP A 107 -6.97 -15.98 -4.42
CA TRP A 107 -7.68 -15.17 -5.42
C TRP A 107 -8.15 -15.99 -6.63
N GLN A 108 -7.68 -17.22 -6.82
CA GLN A 108 -8.09 -18.06 -7.97
C GLN A 108 -9.56 -18.49 -7.92
N GLU A 109 -10.14 -18.59 -6.73
CA GLU A 109 -11.54 -18.99 -6.51
C GLU A 109 -12.45 -17.80 -6.19
N GLN A 110 -11.96 -16.56 -6.32
CA GLN A 110 -12.73 -15.35 -6.04
C GLN A 110 -13.39 -14.83 -7.31
N ASP A 111 -14.60 -14.28 -7.16
CA ASP A 111 -15.29 -13.60 -8.25
C ASP A 111 -14.80 -12.15 -8.44
N TYR A 112 -14.18 -11.58 -7.41
CA TYR A 112 -13.61 -10.23 -7.41
C TYR A 112 -12.23 -10.20 -6.76
N TYR A 113 -11.33 -9.36 -7.27
CA TYR A 113 -10.13 -8.97 -6.55
C TYR A 113 -10.38 -7.72 -5.75
N VAL A 114 -10.32 -7.79 -4.41
CA VAL A 114 -10.66 -6.68 -3.52
C VAL A 114 -9.41 -6.10 -2.88
N LEU A 115 -9.24 -4.79 -3.03
CA LEU A 115 -8.25 -3.99 -2.31
C LEU A 115 -8.96 -3.03 -1.34
N VAL A 116 -8.63 -3.14 -0.06
CA VAL A 116 -9.18 -2.23 0.96
C VAL A 116 -8.21 -1.09 1.23
N CYS A 117 -8.70 0.15 1.16
CA CYS A 117 -7.95 1.34 1.50
C CYS A 117 -8.65 2.06 2.65
N PHE A 118 -7.90 2.66 3.56
CA PHE A 118 -8.50 3.42 4.65
C PHE A 118 -7.69 4.66 5.05
N GLU A 119 -8.38 5.68 5.55
CA GLU A 119 -7.83 7.03 5.72
C GLU A 119 -6.69 7.11 6.74
N ALA A 120 -6.92 6.62 7.97
CA ALA A 120 -6.01 6.81 9.08
C ALA A 120 -5.22 5.53 9.41
N LYS A 121 -3.92 5.69 9.71
CA LYS A 121 -3.08 4.56 10.14
C LYS A 121 -3.54 3.93 11.46
N ALA A 122 -4.20 4.71 12.32
CA ALA A 122 -4.74 4.25 13.59
C ALA A 122 -5.86 3.21 13.41
N MET A 123 -6.53 3.18 12.25
CA MET A 123 -7.57 2.19 11.96
C MET A 123 -7.01 0.80 11.62
N ALA A 124 -5.70 0.69 11.32
CA ALA A 124 -5.10 -0.56 10.83
C ALA A 124 -5.41 -1.78 11.72
N PRO A 125 -5.31 -1.73 13.06
CA PRO A 125 -5.64 -2.87 13.92
C PRO A 125 -7.09 -3.36 13.78
N GLN A 126 -8.06 -2.46 13.54
CA GLN A 126 -9.46 -2.85 13.31
C GLN A 126 -9.58 -3.61 12.00
N PHE A 127 -8.97 -3.11 10.93
CA PHE A 127 -8.97 -3.81 9.65
C PHE A 127 -8.20 -5.13 9.72
N ASP A 128 -7.09 -5.19 10.45
CA ASP A 128 -6.31 -6.42 10.70
C ASP A 128 -7.14 -7.49 11.41
N PHE A 129 -8.00 -7.07 12.33
CA PHE A 129 -8.90 -7.96 13.06
C PHE A 129 -10.10 -8.43 12.22
N TYR A 130 -10.79 -7.52 11.54
CA TYR A 130 -12.06 -7.83 10.86
C TYR A 130 -11.90 -8.36 9.42
N LEU A 131 -10.85 -7.99 8.70
CA LEU A 131 -10.65 -8.53 7.35
C LEU A 131 -9.86 -9.84 7.41
N PRO A 132 -10.17 -10.79 6.52
CA PRO A 132 -9.33 -11.97 6.34
C PRO A 132 -7.88 -11.57 6.08
N SER A 133 -6.93 -12.28 6.68
CA SER A 133 -5.50 -11.93 6.67
C SER A 133 -4.88 -11.82 5.27
N TRP A 134 -5.52 -12.43 4.27
CA TRP A 134 -5.10 -12.48 2.88
C TRP A 134 -5.65 -11.33 2.01
N VAL A 135 -6.58 -10.53 2.52
CA VAL A 135 -7.09 -9.35 1.80
C VAL A 135 -6.04 -8.24 1.90
N PRO A 136 -5.53 -7.72 0.77
CA PRO A 136 -4.59 -6.60 0.79
C PRO A 136 -5.28 -5.35 1.31
N ARG A 137 -4.57 -4.63 2.17
CA ARG A 137 -5.08 -3.40 2.78
C ARG A 137 -4.03 -2.31 2.84
N VAL A 138 -4.43 -1.05 2.66
CA VAL A 138 -3.51 0.10 2.61
C VAL A 138 -4.05 1.26 3.44
N ALA A 139 -3.31 1.64 4.49
CA ALA A 139 -3.55 2.87 5.24
C ALA A 139 -2.97 4.07 4.47
N PHE A 140 -3.79 5.09 4.21
CA PHE A 140 -3.36 6.29 3.49
C PHE A 140 -2.58 7.25 4.40
N GLY A 141 -3.01 7.40 5.65
CA GLY A 141 -2.43 8.36 6.60
C GLY A 141 -2.66 9.82 6.20
N GLY A 142 -3.85 10.14 5.65
CA GLY A 142 -4.16 11.41 5.01
C GLY A 142 -3.90 11.39 3.50
N ASP A 143 -3.23 12.40 2.95
CA ASP A 143 -2.84 12.40 1.53
C ASP A 143 -1.81 11.29 1.24
N VAL A 144 -2.28 10.19 0.66
CA VAL A 144 -1.44 9.04 0.33
C VAL A 144 -0.33 9.42 -0.66
N SER A 145 0.86 8.88 -0.42
CA SER A 145 2.06 9.24 -1.16
C SER A 145 2.03 8.73 -2.61
N ILE A 146 2.83 9.37 -3.47
CA ILE A 146 2.97 8.98 -4.88
C ILE A 146 3.45 7.51 -5.02
N PRO A 147 4.50 7.04 -4.30
CA PRO A 147 4.90 5.64 -4.32
C PRO A 147 3.79 4.67 -3.90
N ALA A 148 3.02 5.00 -2.85
CA ALA A 148 1.95 4.14 -2.37
C ALA A 148 0.81 4.02 -3.41
N LYS A 149 0.36 5.14 -3.99
CA LYS A 149 -0.60 5.13 -5.11
C LYS A 149 -0.10 4.29 -6.30
N TRP A 150 1.19 4.37 -6.61
CA TRP A 150 1.77 3.60 -7.71
C TRP A 150 1.83 2.11 -7.42
N LYS A 151 2.19 1.71 -6.19
CA LYS A 151 2.11 0.32 -5.74
C LYS A 151 0.68 -0.22 -5.82
N ILE A 152 -0.33 0.58 -5.48
CA ILE A 152 -1.74 0.23 -5.65
C ILE A 152 -2.06 -0.02 -7.14
N ALA A 153 -1.66 0.89 -8.04
CA ALA A 153 -1.87 0.71 -9.48
C ALA A 153 -1.19 -0.57 -10.00
N GLN A 154 0.05 -0.86 -9.57
CA GLN A 154 0.76 -2.09 -9.90
C GLN A 154 0.06 -3.34 -9.38
N LEU A 155 -0.47 -3.30 -8.15
CA LEU A 155 -1.20 -4.40 -7.54
C LEU A 155 -2.47 -4.73 -8.34
N LEU A 156 -3.27 -3.71 -8.67
CA LEU A 156 -4.49 -3.86 -9.47
C LEU A 156 -4.19 -4.35 -10.89
N ALA A 157 -3.15 -3.80 -11.53
CA ALA A 157 -2.71 -4.25 -12.86
C ALA A 157 -2.28 -5.71 -12.86
N ARG A 158 -1.49 -6.12 -11.85
CA ARG A 158 -1.09 -7.52 -11.68
C ARG A 158 -2.29 -8.42 -11.44
N ALA A 159 -3.22 -8.01 -10.58
CA ALA A 159 -4.42 -8.79 -10.29
C ALA A 159 -5.28 -8.99 -11.54
N SER A 160 -5.58 -7.90 -12.25
CA SER A 160 -6.35 -7.94 -13.51
C SER A 160 -5.69 -8.86 -14.54
N SER A 161 -4.38 -8.76 -14.74
CA SER A 161 -3.66 -9.60 -15.70
C SER A 161 -3.53 -11.07 -15.28
N ARG A 162 -3.51 -11.37 -13.97
CA ARG A 162 -3.27 -12.72 -13.46
C ARG A 162 -4.55 -13.54 -13.36
N TYR A 163 -5.63 -12.90 -12.89
CA TYR A 163 -6.86 -13.59 -12.52
C TYR A 163 -7.99 -13.39 -13.53
N GLU A 164 -7.91 -12.35 -14.38
CA GLU A 164 -8.95 -12.02 -15.35
C GLU A 164 -10.35 -11.80 -14.72
N ILE A 165 -10.39 -11.49 -13.42
CA ILE A 165 -11.61 -11.15 -12.67
C ILE A 165 -11.70 -9.63 -12.44
N PRO A 166 -12.91 -9.07 -12.26
CA PRO A 166 -13.08 -7.66 -11.92
C PRO A 166 -12.33 -7.27 -10.64
N THR A 167 -11.69 -6.10 -10.66
CA THR A 167 -10.97 -5.57 -9.51
C THR A 167 -11.79 -4.47 -8.83
N ARG A 168 -11.81 -4.44 -7.49
CA ARG A 168 -12.52 -3.45 -6.67
C ARG A 168 -11.57 -2.79 -5.68
N LEU A 169 -11.65 -1.47 -5.57
CA LEU A 169 -11.01 -0.68 -4.51
C LEU A 169 -12.10 -0.12 -3.60
N ILE A 170 -12.10 -0.57 -2.35
CA ILE A 170 -13.06 -0.14 -1.33
C ILE A 170 -12.34 0.79 -0.36
N TYR A 171 -12.84 2.02 -0.24
CA TYR A 171 -12.23 3.05 0.60
C TYR A 171 -13.07 3.37 1.85
N PHE A 172 -12.43 3.35 3.00
CA PHE A 172 -13.00 3.75 4.29
C PHE A 172 -12.35 5.04 4.78
N GLY A 173 -13.15 6.01 5.22
CA GLY A 173 -12.65 7.28 5.73
C GLY A 173 -13.69 8.03 6.52
N ASP A 174 -13.26 9.18 7.02
CA ASP A 174 -14.07 10.07 7.85
C ASP A 174 -15.17 10.74 7.02
N LEU A 175 -16.22 11.19 7.70
CA LEU A 175 -17.21 12.09 7.12
C LEU A 175 -16.75 13.53 7.36
N ASP A 176 -15.80 13.97 6.54
CA ASP A 176 -15.37 15.37 6.42
C ASP A 176 -14.98 15.71 4.96
N ASP A 177 -14.77 17.00 4.67
CA ASP A 177 -14.41 17.45 3.31
C ASP A 177 -13.15 16.75 2.77
N LYS A 178 -12.21 16.36 3.65
CA LYS A 178 -10.96 15.71 3.24
C LYS A 178 -11.16 14.21 3.00
N GLY A 179 -11.91 13.52 3.84
CA GLY A 179 -12.28 12.11 3.70
C GLY A 179 -13.04 11.83 2.40
N LEU A 180 -13.66 12.86 1.80
CA LEU A 180 -14.25 12.81 0.45
C LEU A 180 -13.21 13.07 -0.66
N LEU A 181 -12.32 14.06 -0.49
CA LEU A 181 -11.37 14.49 -1.53
C LEU A 181 -10.12 13.60 -1.67
N ILE A 182 -9.60 13.08 -0.56
CA ILE A 182 -8.42 12.22 -0.50
C ILE A 182 -8.56 11.01 -1.44
N PRO A 183 -9.65 10.21 -1.36
CA PRO A 183 -9.79 9.06 -2.22
C PRO A 183 -9.99 9.44 -3.69
N GLU A 184 -10.65 10.56 -4.00
CA GLU A 184 -10.80 11.03 -5.39
C GLU A 184 -9.46 11.39 -6.02
N SER A 185 -8.61 12.12 -5.29
CA SER A 185 -7.26 12.45 -5.79
C SER A 185 -6.39 11.21 -5.95
N ALA A 186 -6.49 10.25 -5.04
CA ALA A 186 -5.77 8.98 -5.16
C ALA A 186 -6.28 8.16 -6.35
N ARG A 187 -7.60 8.03 -6.50
CA ARG A 187 -8.27 7.33 -7.60
C ARG A 187 -7.83 7.87 -8.95
N ALA A 188 -7.87 9.18 -9.14
CA ALA A 188 -7.48 9.81 -10.41
C ALA A 188 -6.01 9.53 -10.79
N ASP A 189 -5.09 9.55 -9.82
CA ASP A 189 -3.69 9.22 -10.06
C ASP A 189 -3.53 7.71 -10.40
N ILE A 190 -4.20 6.83 -9.66
CA ILE A 190 -4.15 5.37 -9.85
C ILE A 190 -4.69 5.00 -11.24
N GLU A 191 -5.87 5.51 -11.61
CA GLU A 191 -6.49 5.30 -12.92
C GLU A 191 -5.58 5.76 -14.06
N ALA A 192 -4.93 6.92 -13.91
CA ALA A 192 -4.00 7.45 -14.91
C ALA A 192 -2.73 6.61 -15.10
N TRP A 193 -2.44 5.72 -14.15
CA TRP A 193 -1.25 4.88 -14.11
C TRP A 193 -1.50 3.42 -14.47
N LEU A 194 -2.76 3.01 -14.58
CA LEU A 194 -3.12 1.66 -15.00
C LEU A 194 -2.81 1.46 -16.49
N PRO A 195 -2.42 0.23 -16.90
CA PRO A 195 -2.29 -0.13 -18.30
C PRO A 195 -3.61 0.05 -19.06
N ASN A 196 -3.52 0.28 -20.37
CA ASN A 196 -4.71 0.38 -21.23
C ASN A 196 -5.59 -0.87 -21.12
N GLY A 197 -6.89 -0.67 -20.91
CA GLY A 197 -7.87 -1.75 -20.78
C GLY A 197 -7.98 -2.34 -19.38
N VAL A 198 -7.09 -1.97 -18.45
CA VAL A 198 -7.24 -2.31 -17.03
C VAL A 198 -8.05 -1.22 -16.34
N ASN A 199 -9.09 -1.64 -15.64
CA ASN A 199 -9.92 -0.78 -14.80
C ASN A 199 -10.19 -1.46 -13.45
N PHE A 200 -10.69 -0.67 -12.51
CA PHE A 200 -11.21 -1.14 -11.24
C PHE A 200 -12.50 -0.39 -10.92
N GLU A 201 -13.38 -1.05 -10.16
CA GLU A 201 -14.55 -0.41 -9.58
C GLU A 201 -14.17 0.24 -8.26
N TYR A 202 -14.63 1.47 -8.04
CA TYR A 202 -14.36 2.22 -6.81
C TYR A 202 -15.63 2.31 -5.96
N GLU A 203 -15.50 1.99 -4.68
CA GLU A 203 -16.58 2.08 -3.70
C GLU A 203 -16.10 2.84 -2.45
N ARG A 204 -16.90 3.80 -1.98
CA ARG A 204 -16.67 4.45 -0.69
C ARG A 204 -17.55 3.79 0.36
N ALA A 205 -16.94 3.07 1.29
CA ALA A 205 -17.58 2.36 2.39
C ALA A 205 -17.29 2.98 3.78
N GLY A 206 -16.66 4.16 3.81
CA GLY A 206 -16.48 4.97 5.02
C GLY A 206 -17.79 5.56 5.57
N LEU A 207 -17.67 6.44 6.57
CA LEU A 207 -18.83 7.12 7.16
C LEU A 207 -19.55 7.97 6.11
N ASN A 208 -20.84 7.72 5.90
CA ASN A 208 -21.71 8.41 4.95
C ASN A 208 -22.70 9.35 5.66
N PRO A 209 -23.24 10.37 4.96
CA PRO A 209 -24.29 11.21 5.53
C PRO A 209 -25.49 10.37 6.01
N GLY A 210 -25.83 10.51 7.29
CA GLY A 210 -26.88 9.74 7.97
C GLY A 210 -26.34 8.64 8.89
N ASP A 211 -25.08 8.24 8.75
CA ASP A 211 -24.44 7.29 9.65
C ASP A 211 -24.26 7.88 11.06
N GLN A 212 -24.08 9.20 11.18
CA GLN A 212 -24.00 9.86 12.48
C GLN A 212 -25.26 9.64 13.33
N ASP A 213 -26.43 9.67 12.71
CA ASP A 213 -27.71 9.48 13.39
C ASP A 213 -27.99 7.98 13.60
N THR A 214 -27.60 7.16 12.63
CA THR A 214 -27.81 5.71 12.64
C THR A 214 -26.98 5.02 13.72
N TYR A 215 -25.76 5.49 13.96
CA TYR A 215 -24.81 4.91 14.90
C TYR A 215 -24.55 5.77 16.15
N ASP A 216 -25.33 6.83 16.35
CA ASP A 216 -25.19 7.76 17.49
C ASP A 216 -23.75 8.29 17.67
N LEU A 217 -23.15 8.73 16.55
CA LEU A 217 -21.76 9.18 16.54
C LEU A 217 -21.64 10.57 17.12
N ALA A 218 -20.73 10.72 18.08
CA ALA A 218 -20.37 12.03 18.59
C ALA A 218 -19.70 12.86 17.48
N GLU A 219 -20.18 14.09 17.33
CA GLU A 219 -19.57 15.08 16.46
C GLU A 219 -18.16 15.43 16.96
N ASN A 220 -17.24 15.70 16.02
CA ASN A 220 -15.89 16.13 16.36
C ASN A 220 -15.92 17.49 17.10
N PRO A 221 -15.45 17.58 18.35
CA PRO A 221 -15.50 18.81 19.13
C PRO A 221 -14.61 19.93 18.55
N GLU A 222 -13.57 19.59 17.79
CA GLU A 222 -12.66 20.55 17.16
C GLU A 222 -13.20 21.06 15.80
N ARG A 223 -14.09 20.29 15.17
CA ARG A 223 -14.64 20.58 13.84
C ARG A 223 -16.12 20.17 13.75
N PRO A 224 -17.02 21.06 14.17
CA PRO A 224 -18.45 20.84 14.01
C PRO A 224 -18.81 20.52 12.54
N GLY A 225 -19.70 19.56 12.36
CA GLY A 225 -20.17 19.01 11.09
C GLY A 225 -19.38 17.81 10.59
N THR A 226 -18.37 17.35 11.34
CA THR A 226 -17.50 16.24 10.93
C THR A 226 -17.55 15.07 11.90
N TYR A 227 -17.43 13.86 11.36
CA TYR A 227 -17.49 12.61 12.12
C TYR A 227 -16.31 11.73 11.77
N GLN A 228 -15.68 11.19 12.81
CA GLN A 228 -14.44 10.42 12.68
C GLN A 228 -14.74 8.93 12.81
N TRP A 229 -14.05 8.11 12.01
CA TRP A 229 -14.16 6.67 12.09
C TRP A 229 -13.81 6.15 13.49
N GLU A 230 -12.83 6.75 14.16
CA GLU A 230 -12.43 6.40 15.52
C GLU A 230 -13.51 6.63 16.58
N ALA A 231 -14.60 7.35 16.25
CA ALA A 231 -15.75 7.50 17.13
C ALA A 231 -16.70 6.29 17.11
N LEU A 232 -16.55 5.38 16.14
CA LEU A 232 -17.33 4.14 16.09
C LEU A 232 -16.95 3.21 17.24
N ASP A 233 -17.95 2.58 17.85
CA ASP A 233 -17.68 1.40 18.67
C ASP A 233 -17.17 0.25 17.79
N ASP A 234 -16.41 -0.66 18.42
CA ASP A 234 -15.75 -1.78 17.74
C ASP A 234 -16.75 -2.66 16.96
N GLY A 235 -17.92 -2.94 17.53
CA GLY A 235 -18.94 -3.76 16.88
C GLY A 235 -19.53 -3.09 15.65
N THR A 236 -19.73 -1.77 15.68
CA THR A 236 -20.19 -1.01 14.53
C THR A 236 -19.13 -0.93 13.43
N ALA A 237 -17.86 -0.68 13.79
CA ALA A 237 -16.76 -0.71 12.83
C ALA A 237 -16.67 -2.07 12.12
N GLY A 238 -16.75 -3.17 12.88
CA GLY A 238 -16.78 -4.53 12.34
C GLY A 238 -17.93 -4.77 11.36
N ARG A 239 -19.16 -4.36 11.71
CA ARG A 239 -20.32 -4.49 10.80
C ARG A 239 -20.13 -3.71 9.49
N LEU A 240 -19.62 -2.49 9.56
CA LEU A 240 -19.35 -1.68 8.37
C LEU A 240 -18.28 -2.30 7.48
N ILE A 241 -17.17 -2.76 8.08
CA ILE A 241 -16.08 -3.42 7.35
C ILE A 241 -16.59 -4.70 6.68
N HIS A 242 -17.28 -5.58 7.42
CA HIS A 242 -17.80 -6.84 6.87
C HIS A 242 -18.84 -6.60 5.79
N GLY A 243 -19.85 -5.77 6.05
CA GLY A 243 -20.93 -5.51 5.10
C GLY A 243 -20.45 -4.94 3.77
N ALA A 244 -19.35 -4.19 3.78
CA ALA A 244 -18.75 -3.63 2.57
C ALA A 244 -17.96 -4.65 1.73
N VAL A 245 -17.45 -5.72 2.34
CA VAL A 245 -16.58 -6.69 1.62
C VAL A 245 -17.23 -8.06 1.40
N GLU A 246 -18.22 -8.44 2.20
CA GLU A 246 -18.78 -9.80 2.23
C GLU A 246 -19.37 -10.24 0.89
N SER A 247 -19.97 -9.32 0.14
CA SER A 247 -20.59 -9.62 -1.16
C SER A 247 -19.58 -9.86 -2.27
N TYR A 248 -18.31 -9.51 -2.04
CA TYR A 248 -17.23 -9.62 -3.02
C TYR A 248 -16.22 -10.72 -2.70
N LEU A 249 -16.29 -11.30 -1.50
CA LEU A 249 -15.33 -12.29 -1.02
C LEU A 249 -16.01 -13.63 -0.83
N ASN A 250 -15.52 -14.65 -1.52
CA ASN A 250 -15.83 -16.04 -1.22
C ASN A 250 -14.97 -16.49 -0.02
N ILE A 251 -15.47 -16.23 1.19
CA ILE A 251 -14.79 -16.56 2.44
C ILE A 251 -14.55 -18.06 2.57
N GLU A 252 -15.52 -18.89 2.18
CA GLU A 252 -15.38 -20.35 2.22
C GLU A 252 -14.23 -20.83 1.33
N ALA A 253 -14.06 -20.26 0.14
CA ALA A 253 -12.92 -20.56 -0.72
C ALA A 253 -11.58 -20.15 -0.09
N GLY A 254 -11.55 -18.98 0.56
CA GLY A 254 -10.39 -18.51 1.31
C GLY A 254 -9.98 -19.46 2.45
N GLU A 255 -10.97 -19.98 3.20
CA GLU A 255 -10.72 -20.94 4.27
C GLU A 255 -10.29 -22.31 3.74
N ARG A 256 -10.87 -22.81 2.64
CA ARG A 256 -10.37 -24.04 1.98
C ARG A 256 -8.90 -23.91 1.55
N CYS A 257 -8.50 -22.76 1.01
CA CYS A 257 -7.10 -22.49 0.67
C CYS A 257 -6.19 -22.51 1.90
N LYS A 258 -6.68 -22.01 3.04
CA LYS A 258 -5.95 -22.03 4.31
C LYS A 258 -5.81 -23.44 4.87
N GLU A 259 -6.86 -24.26 4.80
CA GLU A 259 -6.79 -25.68 5.16
C GLU A 259 -5.77 -26.43 4.30
N GLU A 260 -5.75 -26.14 2.99
CA GLU A 260 -4.79 -26.71 2.05
C GLU A 260 -3.36 -26.24 2.34
N ASP A 261 -3.15 -24.97 2.71
CA ASP A 261 -1.84 -24.46 3.17
C ASP A 261 -1.34 -25.24 4.37
N VAL A 262 -2.20 -25.41 5.39
CA VAL A 262 -1.86 -26.19 6.59
C VAL A 262 -1.53 -27.64 6.22
N ARG A 263 -2.32 -28.27 5.34
CA ARG A 263 -2.08 -29.65 4.89
C ARG A 263 -0.73 -29.79 4.18
N ARG A 264 -0.40 -28.86 3.27
CA ARG A 264 0.88 -28.83 2.54
C ARG A 264 2.05 -28.62 3.49
N MET A 265 1.92 -27.73 4.45
CA MET A 265 2.95 -27.46 5.46
C MET A 265 3.17 -28.67 6.37
N ILE A 266 2.12 -29.36 6.82
CA ILE A 266 2.25 -30.61 7.59
C ILE A 266 2.97 -31.68 6.76
N ALA A 267 2.58 -31.84 5.49
CA ALA A 267 3.23 -32.81 4.60
C ALA A 267 4.71 -32.49 4.37
N PHE A 268 5.05 -31.21 4.16
CA PHE A 268 6.42 -30.74 4.02
C PHE A 268 7.24 -30.98 5.29
N ARG A 269 6.75 -30.58 6.46
CA ARG A 269 7.45 -30.79 7.74
C ARG A 269 7.67 -32.27 8.04
N ARG A 270 6.69 -33.12 7.73
CA ARG A 270 6.84 -34.58 7.85
C ARG A 270 7.93 -35.08 6.91
N TRP A 271 7.89 -34.70 5.63
CA TRP A 271 8.92 -35.07 4.67
C TRP A 271 10.31 -34.62 5.14
N TRP A 272 10.44 -33.38 5.60
CA TRP A 272 11.68 -32.82 6.12
C TRP A 272 12.21 -33.61 7.31
N THR A 273 11.33 -33.95 8.27
CA THR A 273 11.68 -34.75 9.46
C THR A 273 12.12 -36.16 9.08
N ASP A 274 11.43 -36.78 8.12
CA ASP A 274 11.69 -38.16 7.68
C ASP A 274 13.00 -38.27 6.88
N HIS A 275 13.37 -37.24 6.11
CA HIS A 275 14.54 -37.26 5.22
C HIS A 275 15.76 -36.56 5.80
N ARG A 276 15.56 -35.55 6.66
CA ARG A 276 16.61 -34.71 7.27
C ARG A 276 17.63 -34.24 6.23
N PRO A 277 17.19 -33.53 5.18
CA PRO A 277 18.10 -33.11 4.12
C PRO A 277 19.25 -32.30 4.74
N THR A 278 20.46 -32.60 4.31
CA THR A 278 21.65 -31.82 4.64
C THR A 278 21.79 -30.64 3.69
N ALA A 279 22.67 -29.69 4.01
CA ALA A 279 23.00 -28.61 3.08
C ALA A 279 23.51 -29.13 1.73
N GLU A 280 24.30 -30.21 1.74
CA GLU A 280 24.80 -30.85 0.53
C GLU A 280 23.65 -31.41 -0.33
N ASP A 281 22.63 -31.99 0.28
CA ASP A 281 21.43 -32.47 -0.42
C ASP A 281 20.66 -31.33 -1.13
N LEU A 282 20.80 -30.11 -0.63
CA LEU A 282 20.21 -28.89 -1.22
C LEU A 282 21.17 -28.15 -2.17
N GLY A 283 22.41 -28.64 -2.33
CA GLY A 283 23.43 -28.02 -3.17
C GLY A 283 24.01 -26.72 -2.60
N LEU A 284 24.03 -26.60 -1.27
CA LEU A 284 24.56 -25.45 -0.53
C LEU A 284 25.97 -25.71 0.03
#